data_AF-A0A1G6HWZ0-F1
#
_entry.id   AF-A0A1G6HWZ0-F1
#
_cell.length_a   1.000
_cell.length_b   1.000
_cell.length_c   1.000
_cell.angle_alpha   90.00
_cell.angle_beta   90.00
_cell.angle_gamma   90.00
#
_symmetry.space_group_name_H-M   'P 1'
#
loop_
_entity.id
_entity.type
_entity.pdbx_description
1 polymer ?
#
loop_
_entity_poly.entity_id
_entity_poly.type
_entity_poly.pdbx_seq_one_letter_code
_entity_poly.pdbx_strand_id
1 'polypeptide(L)'
;MTLTKMLAGIAAAMPMLACAAPAKPAATPATPPVVFSQERYVSCGAYAGVALLAAADMQARGVSAKSALVASGNPISPGLIALTEFAASAQQARAAGSKEGSAHLGVFLAGICYSRSDLPTIAAK
;
A
#
# COMPACT_ATOMS: atom_id res chain seq x y z
N MET A 1 29.10 0.29 -57.04
CA MET A 1 27.84 -0.04 -57.73
C MET A 1 27.31 -1.34 -57.16
N THR A 2 26.02 -1.34 -56.78
CA THR A 2 25.09 -2.49 -56.59
C THR A 2 25.51 -3.60 -55.63
N LEU A 3 25.04 -3.63 -54.37
CA LEU A 3 23.69 -3.96 -53.86
C LEU A 3 23.31 -5.45 -53.99
N THR A 4 22.88 -6.01 -52.86
CA THR A 4 21.85 -7.05 -52.64
C THR A 4 22.25 -8.52 -52.39
N LYS A 5 21.67 -9.05 -51.29
CA LYS A 5 21.41 -10.45 -50.88
C LYS A 5 22.57 -11.07 -50.07
N MET A 6 22.40 -11.53 -48.83
CA MET A 6 21.24 -12.16 -48.19
C MET A 6 21.19 -11.83 -46.69
N LEU A 7 20.14 -11.13 -46.26
CA LEU A 7 19.64 -11.23 -44.88
C LEU A 7 18.88 -12.56 -44.80
N ALA A 8 19.39 -13.54 -44.06
CA ALA A 8 18.66 -14.75 -43.72
C ALA A 8 19.06 -15.21 -42.32
N GLY A 9 18.10 -15.16 -41.39
CA GLY A 9 18.14 -15.77 -40.05
C GLY A 9 19.03 -15.02 -39.06
N ILE A 10 18.60 -14.61 -37.87
CA ILE A 10 17.62 -15.18 -36.96
C ILE A 10 17.06 -13.99 -36.18
N ALA A 11 15.87 -13.54 -36.57
CA ALA A 11 15.01 -12.74 -35.71
C ALA A 11 13.90 -13.66 -35.22
N ALA A 12 13.43 -13.41 -34.00
CA ALA A 12 12.32 -14.10 -33.32
C ALA A 12 12.69 -15.38 -32.54
N ALA A 13 13.41 -15.18 -31.43
CA ALA A 13 13.07 -15.90 -30.19
C ALA A 13 12.20 -14.94 -29.35
N MET A 14 10.97 -14.70 -29.80
CA MET A 14 9.93 -14.14 -28.95
C MET A 14 9.46 -15.28 -28.04
N PRO A 15 9.65 -15.21 -26.71
CA PRO A 15 8.97 -16.14 -25.84
C PRO A 15 7.47 -15.88 -25.99
N MET A 16 6.74 -16.90 -26.45
CA MET A 16 5.29 -16.94 -26.41
C MET A 16 4.85 -16.69 -24.97
N LEU A 17 4.48 -15.44 -24.66
CA LEU A 17 3.64 -15.15 -23.50
C LEU A 17 2.29 -15.80 -23.82
N ALA A 18 2.11 -17.01 -23.31
CA ALA A 18 0.82 -17.64 -23.21
C ALA A 18 -0.12 -16.63 -22.52
N CYS A 19 -1.10 -16.15 -23.28
CA CYS A 19 -2.15 -15.29 -22.81
C CYS A 19 -2.97 -16.12 -21.80
N ALA A 20 -2.62 -16.00 -20.52
CA ALA A 20 -3.39 -16.60 -19.44
C ALA A 20 -4.78 -15.96 -19.46
N ALA A 21 -5.80 -16.74 -19.79
CA ALA A 21 -7.18 -16.33 -19.69
C ALA A 21 -7.45 -15.75 -18.29
N PRO A 22 -8.23 -14.67 -18.16
CA PRO A 22 -8.54 -14.11 -16.85
C PRO A 22 -9.25 -15.18 -16.01
N ALA A 23 -8.62 -15.57 -14.90
CA ALA A 23 -9.25 -16.41 -13.91
C ALA A 23 -10.58 -15.76 -13.53
N LYS A 24 -11.68 -16.51 -13.69
CA LYS A 24 -13.02 -16.11 -13.28
C LYS A 24 -12.92 -15.61 -11.82
N PRO A 25 -13.35 -14.38 -11.50
CA PRO A 25 -13.28 -13.89 -10.13
C PRO A 25 -14.02 -14.87 -9.23
N ALA A 26 -13.29 -15.51 -8.32
CA ALA A 26 -13.88 -16.29 -7.26
C ALA A 26 -14.87 -15.38 -6.53
N ALA A 27 -16.09 -15.86 -6.35
CA ALA A 27 -17.11 -15.13 -5.60
C ALA A 27 -16.53 -14.78 -4.23
N THR A 28 -16.17 -13.51 -4.05
CA THR A 28 -15.75 -12.99 -2.76
C THR A 28 -16.89 -13.27 -1.77
N PRO A 29 -16.60 -13.87 -0.60
CA PRO A 29 -17.58 -13.95 0.48
C PRO A 29 -18.20 -12.55 0.66
N ALA A 30 -19.53 -12.47 0.70
CA ALA A 30 -20.23 -11.22 0.88
C ALA A 30 -19.73 -10.58 2.20
N THR A 31 -18.89 -9.56 2.08
CA THR A 31 -18.49 -8.76 3.23
C THR A 31 -19.78 -8.20 3.83
N PRO A 32 -20.06 -8.43 5.13
CA PRO A 32 -21.23 -7.82 5.74
C PRO A 32 -21.19 -6.31 5.51
N PRO A 33 -22.35 -5.65 5.31
CA PRO A 33 -22.38 -4.22 5.07
C PRO A 33 -21.62 -3.53 6.20
N VAL A 34 -20.57 -2.78 5.83
CA VAL A 34 -19.80 -1.99 6.80
C VAL A 34 -20.73 -0.90 7.28
N VAL A 35 -21.44 -1.15 8.39
CA VAL A 35 -22.25 -0.13 9.05
C VAL A 35 -21.30 0.99 9.43
N PHE A 36 -21.60 2.20 8.97
CA PHE A 36 -20.75 3.34 9.23
C PHE A 36 -20.59 3.53 10.75
N SER A 37 -19.35 3.43 11.24
CA SER A 37 -18.99 3.70 12.63
C SER A 37 -18.05 4.89 12.66
N GLN A 38 -18.54 6.01 13.19
CA GLN A 38 -17.76 7.23 13.32
C GLN A 38 -16.52 7.01 14.20
N GLU A 39 -16.65 6.29 15.31
CA GLU A 39 -15.54 5.97 16.21
C GLU A 39 -14.43 5.20 15.48
N ARG A 40 -14.82 4.24 14.64
CA ARG A 40 -13.87 3.46 13.85
C ARG A 40 -13.19 4.30 12.77
N TYR A 41 -13.93 5.22 12.14
CA TYR A 41 -13.34 6.15 11.17
C TYR A 41 -12.30 7.08 11.83
N VAL A 42 -12.62 7.64 13.00
CA VAL A 42 -11.70 8.49 13.78
C VAL A 42 -10.46 7.69 14.23
N SER A 43 -10.67 6.48 14.74
CA SER A 43 -9.58 5.57 15.14
C SER A 43 -8.64 5.27 13.96
N CYS A 44 -9.20 4.96 12.79
CA CYS A 44 -8.42 4.71 11.58
C CYS A 44 -7.68 5.95 11.08
N GLY A 45 -8.23 7.15 11.27
CA GLY A 45 -7.51 8.41 11.04
C GLY A 45 -6.26 8.52 11.92
N ALA A 46 -6.38 8.20 13.21
CA ALA A 46 -5.24 8.20 14.14
C ALA A 46 -4.18 7.16 13.73
N TYR A 47 -4.60 5.92 13.43
CA TYR A 47 -3.67 4.88 12.98
C TYR A 47 -2.96 5.21 11.66
N ALA A 48 -3.66 5.85 10.72
CA ALA A 48 -3.04 6.33 9.48
C ALA A 48 -1.96 7.39 9.76
N GLY A 49 -2.21 8.30 10.71
CA GLY A 49 -1.21 9.28 11.15
C GLY A 49 0.02 8.61 11.77
N VAL A 50 -0.18 7.63 12.65
CA VAL A 50 0.90 6.84 13.26
C VAL A 50 1.71 6.09 12.18
N ALA A 51 1.03 5.43 11.24
CA ALA A 51 1.65 4.71 10.16
C ALA A 51 2.50 5.63 9.25
N LEU A 52 2.03 6.85 8.96
CA LEU A 52 2.80 7.84 8.20
C LEU A 52 4.04 8.33 8.95
N LEU A 53 3.92 8.54 10.26
CA LEU A 53 5.04 8.99 11.09
C LEU A 53 6.11 7.90 11.17
N ALA A 54 5.68 6.65 11.42
CA ALA A 54 6.56 5.50 11.46
C ALA A 54 7.19 5.21 10.09
N ALA A 55 6.45 5.39 9.00
CA ALA A 55 6.98 5.27 7.65
C ALA A 55 8.06 6.33 7.34
N ALA A 56 7.88 7.57 7.82
CA ALA A 56 8.92 8.59 7.73
C ALA A 56 10.16 8.20 8.56
N ASP A 57 9.99 7.63 9.75
CA ASP A 57 11.10 7.14 10.59
C ASP A 57 11.85 5.96 9.92
N MET A 58 11.11 5.03 9.29
CA MET A 58 11.71 3.96 8.48
C MET A 58 12.60 4.51 7.37
N GLN A 59 12.13 5.54 6.66
CA GLN A 59 12.89 6.17 5.57
C GLN A 59 14.09 6.95 6.08
N ALA A 60 13.93 7.70 7.17
CA ALA A 60 14.98 8.55 7.73
C ALA A 60 16.10 7.73 8.38
N ARG A 61 15.76 6.61 9.04
CA ARG A 61 16.71 5.81 9.84
C ARG A 61 17.07 4.46 9.23
N GLY A 62 16.40 4.06 8.14
CA GLY A 62 16.62 2.76 7.50
C GLY A 62 16.20 1.57 8.36
N VAL A 63 15.17 1.75 9.21
CA VAL A 63 14.70 0.73 10.15
C VAL A 63 13.43 0.04 9.66
N SER A 64 13.10 -1.12 10.22
CA SER A 64 11.85 -1.84 9.93
C SER A 64 10.61 -1.10 10.48
N ALA A 65 9.42 -1.39 9.90
CA ALA A 65 8.15 -0.85 10.37
C ALA A 65 7.89 -1.17 11.84
N LYS A 66 8.19 -2.40 12.28
CA LYS A 66 8.04 -2.80 13.67
C LYS A 66 8.89 -1.94 14.60
N SER A 67 10.18 -1.75 14.29
CA SER A 67 11.08 -0.92 15.11
C SER A 67 10.67 0.55 15.15
N ALA A 68 10.22 1.11 14.02
CA ALA A 68 9.71 2.48 13.96
C ALA A 68 8.45 2.64 14.83
N LEU A 69 7.54 1.67 14.78
CA LEU A 69 6.33 1.65 15.62
C LEU A 69 6.66 1.50 17.11
N VAL A 70 7.62 0.65 17.50
CA VAL A 70 8.10 0.56 18.89
C VAL A 70 8.60 1.92 19.37
N ALA A 71 9.42 2.61 18.58
CA ALA A 71 9.98 3.91 18.95
C ALA A 71 8.91 4.98 19.16
N SER A 72 7.76 4.86 18.47
CA SER A 72 6.63 5.77 18.60
C SER A 72 5.74 5.51 19.83
N GLY A 73 5.96 4.43 20.58
CA GLY A 73 5.14 4.06 21.75
C GLY A 73 3.72 3.60 21.42
N ASN A 74 3.42 3.35 20.14
CA ASN A 74 2.09 2.92 19.69
C ASN A 74 1.90 1.39 19.78
N PRO A 75 0.66 0.90 19.98
CA PRO A 75 0.39 -0.53 20.00
C PRO A 75 0.76 -1.18 18.67
N ILE A 76 1.48 -2.30 18.73
CA ILE A 76 1.94 -3.02 17.55
C ILE A 76 0.94 -4.10 17.22
N SER A 77 0.33 -4.00 16.04
CA SER A 77 -0.50 -5.06 15.47
C SER A 77 -0.03 -5.41 14.05
N PRO A 78 -0.31 -6.62 13.55
CA PRO A 78 -0.02 -6.99 12.17
C PRO A 78 -0.63 -6.02 11.15
N GLY A 79 -1.85 -5.55 11.42
CA GLY A 79 -2.53 -4.55 10.59
C GLY A 79 -1.80 -3.21 10.55
N LEU A 80 -1.28 -2.74 11.68
CA LEU A 80 -0.53 -1.48 11.77
C LEU A 80 0.83 -1.56 11.07
N ILE A 81 1.51 -2.71 11.20
CA ILE A 81 2.78 -2.98 10.49
C ILE A 81 2.54 -2.92 8.98
N ALA A 82 1.55 -3.64 8.47
CA ALA A 82 1.22 -3.65 7.05
C ALA A 82 0.82 -2.26 6.53
N LEU A 83 0.06 -1.48 7.31
CA LEU A 83 -0.28 -0.09 6.99
C LEU A 83 0.96 0.80 6.90
N THR A 84 1.93 0.60 7.80
CA THR A 84 3.18 1.38 7.86
C THR A 84 4.09 1.05 6.68
N GLU A 85 4.26 -0.22 6.34
CA GLU A 85 5.03 -0.65 5.17
C GLU A 85 4.41 -0.12 3.86
N PHE A 86 3.08 -0.21 3.75
CA PHE A 86 2.37 0.37 2.62
C PHE A 86 2.55 1.89 2.57
N ALA A 87 2.43 2.59 3.70
CA ALA A 87 2.66 4.04 3.78
C ALA A 87 4.08 4.42 3.33
N ALA A 88 5.11 3.65 3.73
CA ALA A 88 6.49 3.87 3.33
C ALA A 88 6.68 3.70 1.82
N SER A 89 6.11 2.64 1.22
CA SER A 89 6.14 2.47 -0.25
C SER A 89 5.40 3.58 -0.99
N ALA A 90 4.25 4.02 -0.46
CA ALA A 90 3.46 5.08 -1.06
C ALA A 90 4.14 6.46 -0.93
N GLN A 91 4.91 6.70 0.14
CA GLN A 91 5.75 7.87 0.29
C GLN A 91 6.92 7.89 -0.70
N GLN A 92 7.55 6.72 -0.96
CA GLN A 92 8.62 6.61 -1.96
C GLN A 92 8.11 6.80 -3.40
N ALA A 93 6.88 6.37 -3.69
CA ALA A 93 6.27 6.51 -5.00
C ALA A 93 5.84 7.95 -5.35
N ARG A 94 6.03 8.91 -4.44
CA ARG A 94 5.58 10.29 -4.63
C ARG A 94 6.64 11.19 -5.22
N ALA A 95 6.17 12.12 -6.05
CA ALA A 95 6.96 13.25 -6.47
C ALA A 95 7.38 14.07 -5.24
N ALA A 96 8.69 14.28 -5.08
CA ALA A 96 9.25 15.07 -3.99
C ALA A 96 8.64 16.48 -3.98
N GLY A 97 8.11 16.92 -2.83
CA GLY A 97 7.56 18.27 -2.64
C GLY A 97 6.03 18.42 -2.77
N SER A 98 5.28 17.36 -3.11
CA SER A 98 3.80 17.44 -3.17
C SER A 98 3.16 17.39 -1.77
N LYS A 99 2.74 18.55 -1.26
CA LYS A 99 2.03 18.67 0.03
C LYS A 99 0.62 18.06 -0.01
N GLU A 100 -0.10 18.24 -1.13
CA GLU A 100 -1.43 17.66 -1.34
C GLU A 100 -1.38 16.14 -1.33
N GLY A 101 -0.32 15.56 -1.92
CA GLY A 101 -0.06 14.14 -1.81
C GLY A 101 -0.18 13.68 -0.36
N SER A 102 0.59 14.25 0.57
CA SER A 102 0.64 13.81 1.98
C SER A 102 -0.73 13.76 2.64
N ALA A 103 -1.58 14.77 2.43
CA ALA A 103 -2.94 14.79 2.95
C ALA A 103 -3.81 13.67 2.35
N HIS A 104 -3.76 13.47 1.02
CA HIS A 104 -4.49 12.39 0.36
C HIS A 104 -4.03 11.00 0.79
N LEU A 105 -2.76 10.83 1.18
CA LEU A 105 -2.29 9.54 1.69
C LEU A 105 -2.93 9.20 3.02
N GLY A 106 -2.99 10.17 3.93
CA GLY A 106 -3.57 9.97 5.25
C GLY A 106 -5.03 9.53 5.14
N VAL A 107 -5.81 10.21 4.29
CA VAL A 107 -7.22 9.85 4.03
C VAL A 107 -7.33 8.46 3.40
N PHE A 108 -6.46 8.14 2.43
CA PHE A 108 -6.46 6.83 1.78
C PHE A 108 -6.09 5.69 2.73
N LEU A 109 -5.05 5.87 3.55
CA LEU A 109 -4.65 4.91 4.58
C LEU A 109 -5.75 4.71 5.63
N ALA A 110 -6.43 5.79 6.03
CA ALA A 110 -7.59 5.70 6.92
C ALA A 110 -8.72 4.89 6.28
N GLY A 111 -8.97 5.07 4.98
CA GLY A 111 -9.92 4.25 4.21
C GLY A 111 -9.54 2.77 4.13
N ILE A 112 -8.26 2.45 3.94
CA ILE A 112 -7.74 1.07 3.96
C ILE A 112 -7.94 0.45 5.34
N CYS A 113 -7.52 1.16 6.39
CA CYS A 113 -7.72 0.73 7.78
C CYS A 113 -9.21 0.44 8.04
N TYR A 114 -10.06 1.38 7.63
CA TYR A 114 -11.49 1.29 7.83
C TYR A 114 -12.09 0.09 7.08
N SER A 115 -11.59 -0.24 5.90
CA SER A 115 -12.07 -1.37 5.10
C SER A 115 -11.58 -2.73 5.62
N ARG A 116 -10.38 -2.79 6.22
CA ARG A 116 -9.75 -4.06 6.63
C ARG A 116 -10.24 -4.63 7.96
N SER A 117 -10.84 -3.85 8.84
CA SER A 117 -11.35 -4.32 10.17
C SER A 117 -10.30 -4.89 11.13
N ASP A 118 -9.02 -4.85 10.77
CA ASP A 118 -7.94 -5.54 11.50
C ASP A 118 -7.40 -4.74 12.70
N LEU A 119 -7.90 -3.52 12.94
CA LEU A 119 -7.40 -2.61 13.98
C LEU A 119 -8.47 -2.32 15.03
N PRO A 120 -8.13 -2.34 16.33
CA PRO A 120 -9.08 -2.09 17.40
C PRO A 120 -9.54 -0.64 17.37
N THR A 121 -10.82 -0.39 17.64
CA THR A 121 -11.33 0.97 17.83
C THR A 121 -10.75 1.56 19.10
N ILE A 122 -10.23 2.78 19.01
CA ILE A 122 -9.79 3.55 20.16
C ILE A 122 -11.08 4.13 20.75
N ALA A 123 -11.60 3.54 21.82
CA ALA A 123 -12.74 4.10 22.51
C ALA A 123 -12.35 5.51 23.01
N ALA A 124 -13.05 6.54 22.53
CA ALA A 124 -12.96 7.87 23.11
C ALA A 124 -13.51 7.76 24.54
N LYS A 125 -12.64 7.94 25.53
CA LYS A 125 -13.00 7.93 26.95
C LYS A 125 -13.49 9.31 27.38
#